data_AF-A0A3C0R0E1-F1
#
_entry.id   AF-A0A3C0R0E1-F1
#
_cell.length_a   1.000
_cell.length_b   1.000
_cell.length_c   1.000
_cell.angle_alpha   90.00
_cell.angle_beta   90.00
_cell.angle_gamma   90.00
#
_symmetry.space_group_name_H-M   'P 1'
#
loop_
_entity.id
_entity.type
_entity.pdbx_description
1 polymer ?
#
loop_
_entity_poly.entity_id
_entity_poly.type
_entity_poly.pdbx_seq_one_letter_code
_entity_poly.pdbx_strand_id
1 'polypeptide(L)'
;DERSAIVNIGRTSVYLPKSHCIPGEVFKIGDRIKLYVIDVSIVQGKSAQINVSRADAGFLRRLFEEEIHEIYEGTVVIKNIAREAGERSKVAVYSLDPNVDPAGACIGPNGTRIQKIVGQLGNAKEKEKIDIIAYNDIPGIFIMEALKPAQVLGVVLEAKKKAAIAVIANGQSALAIGKRGVNARLAVKLTGWDIAIKEQDEALALGLHYLTADELRRDEEIRRYEEEIKRREAARQAAIDAIPPTPKDDITMTQVMAEATPSEKVTPEVAKPVAQPKPVEAPKPEKKTVIRTTKTLEDLERELEREKERNLAKATAPKKRPYKRGEKRDEMPVEKPVVTPTLTPTSYMDIYSDEEIEELEKEEVVTEEEDIDFEEFEDYYDTEE
;
A
#
# COMPACT_ATOMS: atom_id res chain seq x y z
N ASP A 1 -7.30 -38.88 4.73
CA ASP A 1 -8.05 -37.62 4.64
C ASP A 1 -7.40 -36.62 3.71
N GLU A 2 -8.12 -36.27 2.66
CA GLU A 2 -7.70 -35.55 1.43
C GLU A 2 -7.05 -34.17 1.62
N ARG A 3 -6.78 -33.72 2.85
CA ARG A 3 -6.18 -32.40 3.14
C ARG A 3 -5.11 -32.38 4.23
N SER A 4 -4.89 -33.48 4.94
CA SER A 4 -3.74 -33.59 5.85
C SER A 4 -2.57 -34.24 5.12
N ALA A 5 -1.36 -33.74 5.33
CA ALA A 5 -0.17 -34.24 4.65
C ALA A 5 0.90 -34.66 5.66
N ILE A 6 1.63 -35.73 5.37
CA ILE A 6 2.89 -36.05 6.04
C ILE A 6 4.00 -35.57 5.13
N VAL A 7 4.83 -34.67 5.64
CA VAL A 7 5.87 -33.99 4.87
C VAL A 7 7.23 -34.45 5.38
N ASN A 8 8.03 -35.01 4.50
CA ASN A 8 9.41 -35.36 4.82
C ASN A 8 10.30 -34.10 4.71
N ILE A 9 10.93 -33.70 5.82
CA ILE A 9 11.86 -32.56 5.88
C ILE A 9 13.34 -33.01 5.88
N GLY A 10 13.60 -34.24 5.45
CA GLY A 10 14.93 -34.84 5.29
C GLY A 10 15.35 -35.69 6.48
N ARG A 11 15.42 -35.09 7.69
CA ARG A 11 15.83 -35.80 8.91
C ARG A 11 14.68 -36.50 9.63
N THR A 12 13.47 -35.98 9.48
CA THR A 12 12.25 -36.48 10.10
C THR A 12 11.06 -36.14 9.23
N SER A 13 9.91 -36.70 9.58
CA SER A 13 8.63 -36.36 8.96
C SER A 13 7.80 -35.50 9.91
N VAL A 14 7.12 -34.51 9.35
CA VAL A 14 6.19 -33.64 10.10
C VAL A 14 4.77 -33.87 9.61
N TYR A 15 3.82 -33.86 10.54
CA TYR A 15 2.40 -33.94 10.21
C TYR A 15 1.85 -32.53 10.03
N LEU A 16 1.30 -32.25 8.85
CA LEU A 16 0.57 -31.03 8.55
C LEU A 16 -0.94 -31.31 8.69
N PRO A 17 -1.58 -30.88 9.78
CA PRO A 17 -3.01 -31.05 9.98
C PRO A 17 -3.81 -30.15 9.04
N LYS A 18 -5.01 -30.61 8.66
CA LYS A 18 -5.94 -29.88 7.77
C LYS A 18 -6.26 -28.46 8.25
N SER A 19 -6.34 -28.23 9.57
CA SER A 19 -6.60 -26.91 10.16
C SER A 19 -5.47 -25.91 9.94
N HIS A 20 -4.24 -26.38 9.71
CA HIS A 20 -3.07 -25.55 9.47
C HIS A 20 -2.69 -25.48 7.98
N CYS A 21 -3.46 -26.13 7.10
CA CYS A 21 -3.35 -26.01 5.64
C CYS A 21 -4.09 -24.77 5.14
N ILE A 22 -3.66 -24.25 3.98
CA ILE A 22 -4.43 -23.23 3.30
C ILE A 22 -5.72 -23.88 2.74
N PRO A 23 -6.92 -23.29 2.97
CA PRO A 23 -8.16 -23.83 2.43
C PRO A 23 -8.11 -23.99 0.90
N GLY A 24 -8.53 -25.16 0.41
CA GLY A 24 -8.56 -25.46 -1.04
C GLY A 24 -7.22 -25.95 -1.62
N GLU A 25 -6.15 -25.99 -0.83
CA GLU A 25 -4.86 -26.54 -1.24
C GLU A 25 -4.93 -28.06 -1.41
N VAL A 26 -4.34 -28.58 -2.49
CA VAL A 26 -4.30 -30.03 -2.78
C VAL A 26 -2.84 -30.45 -2.89
N PHE A 27 -2.44 -31.42 -2.08
CA PHE A 27 -1.08 -31.94 -2.07
C PHE A 27 -1.01 -33.26 -2.84
N LYS A 28 -0.02 -33.39 -3.73
CA LYS A 28 0.33 -34.66 -4.38
C LYS A 28 1.62 -35.22 -3.81
N ILE A 29 1.74 -36.54 -3.84
CA ILE A 29 2.97 -37.22 -3.43
C ILE A 29 4.10 -36.78 -4.37
N GLY A 30 5.22 -36.33 -3.80
CA GLY A 30 6.37 -35.81 -4.54
C GLY A 30 6.41 -34.28 -4.66
N ASP A 31 5.33 -33.58 -4.29
CA ASP A 31 5.32 -32.12 -4.29
C ASP A 31 6.30 -31.54 -3.27
N ARG A 32 7.04 -30.51 -3.69
CA ARG A 32 7.86 -29.71 -2.77
C ARG A 32 7.02 -28.59 -2.22
N ILE A 33 6.77 -28.62 -0.92
CA ILE A 33 6.03 -27.59 -0.21
C ILE A 33 6.88 -26.92 0.86
N LYS A 34 6.70 -25.61 1.01
CA LYS A 34 7.30 -24.84 2.11
C LYS A 34 6.38 -24.89 3.33
N LEU A 35 6.96 -24.90 4.52
CA LEU A 35 6.21 -24.95 5.77
C LEU A 35 6.74 -23.89 6.72
N TYR A 36 5.86 -23.29 7.51
CA TYR A 36 6.25 -22.48 8.65
C TYR A 36 6.21 -23.32 9.93
N VAL A 37 7.29 -23.34 10.68
CA VAL A 37 7.34 -23.98 12.01
C VAL A 37 6.75 -23.00 13.01
N ILE A 38 5.61 -23.36 13.61
CA ILE A 38 4.96 -22.54 14.64
C ILE A 38 5.68 -22.75 15.98
N ASP A 39 5.86 -24.00 16.35
CA ASP A 39 6.38 -24.40 17.67
C ASP A 39 7.01 -25.80 17.60
N VAL A 40 7.92 -26.08 18.53
CA VAL A 40 8.50 -27.40 18.75
C VAL A 40 8.24 -27.82 20.18
N SER A 41 7.27 -28.71 20.34
CA SER A 41 6.85 -29.22 21.65
C SER A 41 7.59 -30.50 22.00
N ILE A 42 8.06 -30.59 23.24
CA ILE A 42 8.69 -31.81 23.79
C ILE A 42 7.72 -32.42 24.79
N VAL A 43 7.11 -33.55 24.43
CA VAL A 43 6.25 -34.30 25.36
C VAL A 43 7.12 -35.27 26.15
N GLN A 44 7.01 -35.27 27.48
CA GLN A 44 7.79 -36.17 28.35
C GLN A 44 7.64 -37.63 27.91
N GLY A 45 8.78 -38.29 27.64
CA GLY A 45 8.82 -39.68 27.17
C GLY A 45 8.53 -39.89 25.68
N LYS A 46 8.34 -38.84 24.87
CA LYS A 46 8.20 -38.92 23.41
C LYS A 46 9.25 -38.07 22.69
N SER A 47 9.45 -38.35 21.40
CA SER A 47 10.25 -37.50 20.51
C SER A 47 9.64 -36.11 20.37
N ALA A 48 10.47 -35.08 20.18
CA ALA A 48 10.00 -33.73 19.91
C ALA A 48 9.04 -33.69 18.72
N GLN A 49 7.90 -33.01 18.89
CA GLN A 49 6.88 -32.83 17.87
C GLN A 49 6.99 -31.41 17.30
N ILE A 50 7.22 -31.34 15.99
CA ILE A 50 7.33 -30.08 15.25
C ILE A 50 5.94 -29.72 14.72
N ASN A 51 5.36 -28.64 15.22
CA ASN A 51 4.08 -28.12 14.79
C ASN A 51 4.29 -27.16 13.61
N VAL A 52 3.66 -27.46 12.48
CA VAL A 52 3.85 -26.72 11.22
C VAL A 52 2.54 -26.17 10.68
N SER A 53 2.62 -25.07 9.94
CA SER A 53 1.47 -24.47 9.26
C SER A 53 1.85 -23.78 7.95
N ARG A 54 0.87 -23.70 7.06
CA ARG A 54 0.86 -22.84 5.87
C ARG A 54 -0.20 -21.72 5.97
N ALA A 55 -1.19 -21.89 6.83
CA ALA A 55 -2.26 -20.93 7.07
C ALA A 55 -1.84 -19.74 7.97
N ASP A 56 -0.83 -19.93 8.83
CA ASP A 56 -0.40 -18.90 9.78
C ASP A 56 0.17 -17.63 9.12
N ALA A 57 0.02 -16.46 9.75
CA ALA A 57 0.55 -15.19 9.24
C ALA A 57 2.10 -15.17 9.18
N GLY A 58 2.76 -15.92 10.07
CA GLY A 58 4.22 -16.11 10.08
C GLY A 58 4.73 -16.79 8.81
N PHE A 59 3.95 -17.66 8.18
CA PHE A 59 4.31 -18.22 6.87
C PHE A 59 4.45 -17.12 5.81
N LEU A 60 3.48 -16.20 5.74
CA LEU A 60 3.52 -15.08 4.82
C LEU A 60 4.71 -14.16 5.12
N ARG A 61 4.96 -13.82 6.39
CA ARG A 61 6.12 -13.03 6.81
C ARG A 61 7.43 -13.62 6.28
N ARG A 62 7.66 -14.92 6.45
CA ARG A 62 8.87 -15.59 5.99
C ARG A 62 9.00 -15.64 4.47
N LEU A 63 7.89 -15.74 3.74
CA LEU A 63 7.91 -15.63 2.28
C LEU A 63 8.33 -14.23 1.79
N PHE A 64 7.87 -13.18 2.47
CA PHE A 64 8.30 -11.81 2.18
C PHE A 64 9.81 -11.63 2.45
N GLU A 65 10.31 -12.13 3.57
CA GLU A 65 11.73 -12.10 3.91
C GLU A 65 12.60 -12.87 2.91
N GLU A 66 12.10 -13.96 2.31
CA GLU A 66 12.84 -14.75 1.32
C GLU A 66 12.84 -14.10 -0.07
N GLU A 67 11.72 -13.49 -0.50
CA GLU A 67 11.59 -12.93 -1.86
C GLU A 67 12.10 -11.48 -1.98
N ILE A 68 12.03 -10.68 -0.92
CA ILE A 68 12.32 -9.24 -0.96
C ILE A 68 13.58 -8.93 -0.14
N HIS A 69 14.63 -8.50 -0.85
CA HIS A 69 15.93 -8.22 -0.25
C HIS A 69 15.89 -7.09 0.77
N GLU A 70 15.12 -6.04 0.50
CA GLU A 70 14.96 -4.86 1.36
C GLU A 70 14.34 -5.23 2.72
N ILE A 71 13.53 -6.30 2.78
CA ILE A 71 12.97 -6.83 4.02
C ILE A 71 14.01 -7.69 4.75
N TYR A 72 14.76 -8.51 4.00
CA TYR A 72 15.83 -9.33 4.56
C TYR A 72 16.94 -8.49 5.21
N GLU A 73 17.33 -7.37 4.60
CA GLU A 73 18.34 -6.44 5.14
C GLU A 73 17.80 -5.58 6.28
N GLY A 74 16.47 -5.49 6.43
CA GLY A 74 15.81 -4.70 7.46
C GLY A 74 15.57 -3.23 7.09
N THR A 75 15.88 -2.79 5.86
CA THR A 75 15.55 -1.46 5.34
C THR A 75 14.04 -1.24 5.34
N VAL A 76 13.27 -2.25 4.92
CA VAL A 76 11.81 -2.28 4.99
C VAL A 76 11.38 -3.27 6.08
N VAL A 77 10.56 -2.81 7.02
CA VAL A 77 10.08 -3.60 8.15
C VAL A 77 8.59 -3.89 8.01
N ILE A 78 8.21 -5.15 8.14
CA ILE A 78 6.80 -5.56 8.24
C ILE A 78 6.31 -5.28 9.67
N LYS A 79 5.44 -4.29 9.81
CA LYS A 79 4.84 -3.88 11.09
C LYS A 79 3.78 -4.86 11.57
N ASN A 80 2.85 -5.23 10.69
CA ASN A 80 1.76 -6.15 11.02
C ASN A 80 1.26 -6.89 9.77
N ILE A 81 0.67 -8.08 9.99
CA ILE A 81 0.03 -8.88 8.94
C ILE A 81 -1.33 -9.33 9.45
N ALA A 82 -2.39 -8.91 8.76
CA ALA A 82 -3.72 -9.45 8.95
C ALA A 82 -4.01 -10.42 7.80
N ARG A 83 -4.27 -11.69 8.13
CA ARG A 83 -4.40 -12.77 7.14
C ARG A 83 -5.68 -13.58 7.35
N GLU A 84 -6.40 -13.79 6.25
CA GLU A 84 -7.41 -14.84 6.11
C GLU A 84 -6.94 -15.79 5.00
N ALA A 85 -6.33 -16.90 5.42
CA ALA A 85 -5.58 -17.80 4.55
C ALA A 85 -6.42 -18.31 3.37
N GLY A 86 -5.85 -18.24 2.16
CA GLY A 86 -6.51 -18.68 0.93
C GLY A 86 -7.48 -17.67 0.32
N GLU A 87 -7.81 -16.57 1.02
CA GLU A 87 -8.73 -15.55 0.52
C GLU A 87 -8.04 -14.20 0.35
N ARG A 88 -7.60 -13.57 1.45
CA ARG A 88 -6.98 -12.25 1.41
C ARG A 88 -6.06 -11.99 2.61
N SER A 89 -4.98 -11.26 2.36
CA SER A 89 -4.04 -10.75 3.37
C SER A 89 -3.78 -9.27 3.17
N LYS A 90 -3.65 -8.56 4.29
CA LYS A 90 -3.18 -7.18 4.36
C LYS A 90 -1.85 -7.15 5.10
N VAL A 91 -0.84 -6.51 4.51
CA VAL A 91 0.53 -6.45 5.04
C VAL A 91 0.91 -4.99 5.21
N ALA A 92 1.15 -4.58 6.45
CA ALA A 92 1.59 -3.22 6.79
C ALA A 92 3.12 -3.16 6.78
N VAL A 93 3.68 -2.31 5.92
CA VAL A 93 5.13 -2.16 5.70
C VAL A 93 5.59 -0.74 5.99
N TYR A 94 6.77 -0.59 6.57
CA TYR A 94 7.38 0.69 6.90
C TYR A 94 8.83 0.71 6.43
N SER A 95 9.30 1.82 5.88
CA SER A 95 10.72 1.97 5.51
C SER A 95 11.47 2.75 6.59
N LEU A 96 12.63 2.25 7.00
CA LEU A 96 13.58 2.98 7.85
C LEU A 96 14.33 4.06 7.05
N ASP A 97 14.47 3.88 5.74
CA ASP A 97 15.07 4.86 4.84
C ASP A 97 13.95 5.71 4.18
N PRO A 98 13.92 7.04 4.40
CA PRO A 98 12.93 7.92 3.79
C PRO A 98 13.02 7.99 2.26
N ASN A 99 14.14 7.59 1.66
CA ASN A 99 14.31 7.57 0.20
C ASN A 99 13.74 6.30 -0.46
N VAL A 100 13.31 5.32 0.34
CA VAL A 100 12.78 4.04 -0.13
C VAL A 100 11.28 3.98 0.14
N ASP A 101 10.49 3.79 -0.92
CA ASP A 101 9.06 3.50 -0.78
C ASP A 101 8.85 2.04 -0.35
N PRO A 102 8.31 1.79 0.86
CA PRO A 102 8.14 0.42 1.36
C PRO A 102 7.12 -0.38 0.55
N ALA A 103 6.06 0.27 0.02
CA ALA A 103 5.05 -0.43 -0.76
C ALA A 103 5.61 -0.82 -2.15
N GLY A 104 6.23 0.13 -2.84
CA GLY A 104 6.88 -0.09 -4.13
C GLY A 104 7.99 -1.15 -4.08
N ALA A 105 8.82 -1.15 -3.03
CA ALA A 105 9.87 -2.16 -2.84
C ALA A 105 9.29 -3.59 -2.75
N CYS A 106 8.14 -3.75 -2.08
CA CYS A 106 7.48 -5.05 -1.93
C CYS A 106 6.76 -5.52 -3.21
N ILE A 107 6.16 -4.60 -3.97
CA ILE A 107 5.45 -4.92 -5.21
C ILE A 107 6.45 -5.30 -6.32
N GLY A 108 7.54 -4.54 -6.43
CA GLY A 108 8.53 -4.68 -7.48
C GLY A 108 8.02 -4.21 -8.85
N PRO A 109 8.87 -4.23 -9.89
CA PRO A 109 8.47 -3.79 -11.23
C PRO A 109 7.30 -4.66 -11.73
N ASN A 110 6.22 -4.00 -12.18
CA ASN A 110 4.99 -4.64 -12.67
C ASN A 110 4.36 -5.67 -11.70
N GLY A 111 4.61 -5.56 -10.39
CA GLY A 111 4.07 -6.51 -9.41
C GLY A 111 4.72 -7.89 -9.45
N THR A 112 5.89 -8.04 -10.08
CA THR A 112 6.53 -9.36 -10.25
C THR A 112 6.91 -10.01 -8.92
N ARG A 113 7.39 -9.25 -7.92
CA ARG A 113 7.79 -9.80 -6.62
C ARG A 113 6.56 -10.31 -5.86
N ILE A 114 5.52 -9.49 -5.76
CA ILE A 114 4.29 -9.88 -5.06
C ILE A 114 3.59 -11.07 -5.74
N GLN A 115 3.59 -11.13 -7.08
CA GLN A 115 3.05 -12.28 -7.80
C GLN A 115 3.80 -13.58 -7.52
N LYS A 116 5.12 -13.53 -7.30
CA LYS A 116 5.90 -14.71 -6.89
C LYS A 116 5.51 -15.18 -5.49
N ILE A 117 5.29 -14.26 -4.55
CA ILE A 117 4.80 -14.59 -3.20
C ILE A 117 3.40 -15.21 -3.27
N VAL A 118 2.46 -14.56 -4.00
CA VAL A 118 1.09 -15.09 -4.21
C VAL A 118 1.13 -16.48 -4.87
N GLY A 119 2.08 -16.72 -5.79
CA GLY A 119 2.28 -18.03 -6.40
C GLY A 119 2.73 -19.13 -5.43
N GLN A 120 3.28 -18.78 -4.26
CA GLN A 120 3.68 -19.73 -3.22
C GLN A 120 2.57 -20.01 -2.20
N LEU A 121 1.50 -19.22 -2.19
CA LEU A 121 0.34 -19.33 -1.29
C LEU A 121 -0.71 -20.34 -1.76
N GLY A 122 -0.24 -21.54 -2.08
CA GLY A 122 -1.06 -22.66 -2.48
C GLY A 122 -1.37 -22.73 -3.97
N ASN A 123 -2.02 -23.83 -4.35
CA ASN A 123 -2.34 -24.20 -5.73
C ASN A 123 -3.85 -24.24 -5.99
N ALA A 124 -4.64 -23.62 -5.11
CA ALA A 124 -6.08 -23.50 -5.27
C ALA A 124 -6.42 -22.65 -6.52
N LYS A 125 -7.63 -22.85 -7.06
CA LYS A 125 -8.14 -22.09 -8.22
C LYS A 125 -8.20 -20.59 -7.93
N GLU A 126 -8.60 -20.23 -6.72
CA GLU A 126 -8.57 -18.85 -6.22
C GLU A 126 -7.29 -18.65 -5.41
N LYS A 127 -6.46 -17.70 -5.85
CA LYS A 127 -5.23 -17.35 -5.14
C LYS A 127 -5.53 -16.30 -4.07
N GLU A 128 -4.86 -16.43 -2.94
CA GLU A 128 -4.90 -15.44 -1.86
C GLU A 128 -4.45 -14.08 -2.39
N LYS A 129 -5.31 -13.05 -2.26
CA LYS A 129 -4.98 -11.68 -2.67
C LYS A 129 -4.18 -11.00 -1.57
N ILE A 130 -3.10 -10.31 -1.90
CA ILE A 130 -2.27 -9.60 -0.91
C ILE A 130 -2.33 -8.10 -1.20
N ASP A 131 -2.75 -7.32 -0.20
CA ASP A 131 -2.64 -5.86 -0.21
C ASP A 131 -1.42 -5.45 0.60
N ILE A 132 -0.55 -4.65 -0.01
CA ILE A 132 0.60 -4.03 0.67
C ILE A 132 0.21 -2.60 1.02
N ILE A 133 0.30 -2.25 2.30
CA ILE A 133 -0.20 -1.01 2.89
C ILE A 133 0.98 -0.31 3.53
N ALA A 134 1.22 0.94 3.15
CA ALA A 134 2.23 1.77 3.80
C ALA A 134 1.77 2.10 5.23
N TYR A 135 2.52 1.64 6.22
CA TYR A 135 2.27 1.96 7.61
C TYR A 135 2.55 3.44 7.86
N ASN A 136 1.66 4.10 8.61
CA ASN A 136 1.83 5.47 9.05
C ASN A 136 1.63 5.54 10.56
N ASP A 137 2.42 6.38 11.24
CA ASP A 137 2.27 6.60 12.69
C ASP A 137 0.98 7.35 13.04
N ILE A 138 0.44 8.13 12.09
CA ILE A 138 -0.84 8.81 12.24
C ILE A 138 -1.96 7.77 12.01
N PRO A 139 -2.71 7.40 13.06
CA PRO A 139 -3.66 6.29 13.00
C PRO A 139 -4.75 6.52 11.95
N GLY A 140 -5.19 7.77 11.78
CA GLY A 140 -6.20 8.10 10.79
C GLY A 140 -5.75 7.83 9.35
N ILE A 141 -4.54 8.24 9.01
CA ILE A 141 -3.95 7.98 7.68
C ILE A 141 -3.76 6.47 7.48
N PHE A 142 -3.29 5.77 8.51
CA PHE A 142 -3.09 4.32 8.43
C PHE A 142 -4.41 3.56 8.25
N ILE A 143 -5.50 3.98 8.92
CA ILE A 143 -6.84 3.41 8.73
C ILE A 143 -7.36 3.66 7.31
N MET A 144 -7.19 4.88 6.79
CA MET A 144 -7.56 5.21 5.41
C MET A 144 -6.83 4.32 4.40
N GLU A 145 -5.52 4.12 4.59
CA GLU A 145 -4.71 3.25 3.75
C GLU A 145 -5.12 1.77 3.87
N ALA A 146 -5.48 1.32 5.08
CA ALA A 146 -5.85 -0.07 5.33
C ALA A 146 -7.17 -0.48 4.66
N LEU A 147 -8.09 0.46 4.44
CA LEU A 147 -9.39 0.21 3.79
C LEU A 147 -9.31 0.12 2.27
N LYS A 148 -8.15 0.37 1.66
CA LYS A 148 -7.92 0.15 0.22
C LYS A 148 -8.38 -1.27 -0.17
N PRO A 149 -9.10 -1.42 -1.29
CA PRO A 149 -9.20 -0.49 -2.43
C PRO A 149 -10.27 0.62 -2.34
N ALA A 150 -11.09 0.67 -1.28
CA ALA A 150 -12.09 1.72 -1.15
C ALA A 150 -11.44 3.10 -0.94
N GLN A 151 -12.03 4.14 -1.52
CA GLN A 151 -11.60 5.52 -1.37
C GLN A 151 -12.24 6.11 -0.11
N VAL A 152 -11.40 6.30 0.92
CA VAL A 152 -11.79 6.95 2.17
C VAL A 152 -11.55 8.45 2.03
N LEU A 153 -12.58 9.25 2.32
CA LEU A 153 -12.52 10.72 2.28
C LEU A 153 -11.89 11.29 3.54
N GLY A 154 -12.19 10.68 4.68
CA GLY A 154 -11.58 11.04 5.96
C GLY A 154 -12.05 10.13 7.09
N VAL A 155 -11.61 10.46 8.29
CA VAL A 155 -11.86 9.64 9.48
C VAL A 155 -12.20 10.51 10.69
N VAL A 156 -13.10 10.00 11.52
CA VAL A 156 -13.34 10.49 12.88
C VAL A 156 -12.63 9.55 13.83
N LEU A 157 -11.76 10.07 14.70
CA LEU A 157 -10.97 9.26 15.62
C LEU A 157 -11.43 9.45 17.07
N GLU A 158 -11.73 8.36 17.75
CA GLU A 158 -11.95 8.34 19.21
C GLU A 158 -10.77 7.63 19.90
N ALA A 159 -9.70 8.39 20.16
CA ALA A 159 -8.44 7.85 20.67
C ALA A 159 -8.56 7.08 21.99
N LYS A 160 -9.50 7.47 22.87
CA LYS A 160 -9.71 6.80 24.17
C LYS A 160 -10.22 5.37 24.04
N LYS A 161 -11.05 5.08 23.02
CA LYS A 161 -11.65 3.77 22.79
C LYS A 161 -10.95 2.95 21.71
N LYS A 162 -9.94 3.52 21.03
CA LYS A 162 -9.38 2.97 19.79
C LYS A 162 -10.46 2.67 18.74
N ALA A 163 -11.47 3.52 18.69
CA ALA A 163 -12.55 3.44 17.72
C ALA A 163 -12.39 4.54 16.66
N ALA A 164 -12.77 4.24 15.43
CA ALA A 164 -12.73 5.16 14.32
C ALA A 164 -13.97 4.99 13.43
N ILE A 165 -14.46 6.09 12.88
CA ILE A 165 -15.48 6.09 11.83
C ILE A 165 -14.79 6.54 10.56
N ALA A 166 -14.68 5.64 9.58
CA ALA A 166 -14.18 5.93 8.26
C ALA A 166 -15.31 6.39 7.36
N VAL A 167 -15.17 7.60 6.82
CA VAL A 167 -16.12 8.19 5.88
C VAL A 167 -15.62 7.92 4.46
N ILE A 168 -16.44 7.24 3.68
CA ILE A 168 -16.12 6.83 2.30
C ILE A 168 -17.02 7.55 1.29
N ALA A 169 -16.61 7.55 0.03
CA ALA A 169 -17.48 8.03 -1.05
C ALA A 169 -18.75 7.16 -1.16
N ASN A 170 -19.87 7.79 -1.50
CA ASN A 170 -21.17 7.12 -1.65
C ASN A 170 -21.08 5.99 -2.70
N GLY A 171 -21.74 4.86 -2.42
CA GLY A 171 -21.72 3.68 -3.28
C GLY A 171 -20.47 2.80 -3.15
N GLN A 172 -19.48 3.17 -2.31
CA GLN A 172 -18.29 2.34 -2.06
C GLN A 172 -18.39 1.49 -0.78
N SER A 173 -19.52 1.51 -0.06
CA SER A 173 -19.69 0.76 1.18
C SER A 173 -19.46 -0.75 0.99
N ALA A 174 -19.99 -1.32 -0.09
CA ALA A 174 -19.77 -2.73 -0.42
C ALA A 174 -18.29 -3.08 -0.65
N LEU A 175 -17.53 -2.17 -1.26
CA LEU A 175 -16.10 -2.35 -1.51
C LEU A 175 -15.28 -2.24 -0.21
N ALA A 176 -15.61 -1.26 0.62
CA ALA A 176 -14.95 -1.01 1.90
C ALA A 176 -15.18 -2.15 2.90
N ILE A 177 -16.41 -2.67 2.99
CA ILE A 177 -16.76 -3.83 3.81
C ILE A 177 -16.13 -5.11 3.21
N GLY A 178 -16.25 -5.28 1.90
CA GLY A 178 -15.79 -6.45 1.16
C GLY A 178 -16.72 -7.66 1.29
N LYS A 179 -16.48 -8.70 0.49
CA LYS A 179 -17.25 -9.96 0.53
C LYS A 179 -17.22 -10.53 1.95
N ARG A 180 -18.39 -10.74 2.57
CA ARG A 180 -18.53 -11.22 3.97
C ARG A 180 -17.81 -10.37 5.04
N GLY A 181 -17.56 -9.09 4.74
CA GLY A 181 -16.86 -8.19 5.67
C GLY A 181 -15.36 -8.46 5.80
N VAL A 182 -14.76 -9.24 4.89
CA VAL A 182 -13.35 -9.64 4.98
C VAL A 182 -12.41 -8.43 4.91
N ASN A 183 -12.69 -7.44 4.05
CA ASN A 183 -11.82 -6.27 3.91
C ASN A 183 -11.79 -5.43 5.20
N ALA A 184 -12.97 -5.10 5.73
CA ALA A 184 -13.10 -4.34 6.98
C ALA A 184 -12.47 -5.10 8.16
N ARG A 185 -12.72 -6.41 8.28
CA ARG A 185 -12.15 -7.24 9.37
C ARG A 185 -10.63 -7.32 9.32
N LEU A 186 -10.07 -7.43 8.12
CA LEU A 186 -8.62 -7.40 7.92
C LEU A 186 -8.05 -6.02 8.27
N ALA A 187 -8.72 -4.91 7.92
CA ALA A 187 -8.29 -3.57 8.30
C ALA A 187 -8.30 -3.36 9.82
N VAL A 188 -9.34 -3.83 10.52
CA VAL A 188 -9.42 -3.82 11.99
C VAL A 188 -8.26 -4.61 12.62
N LYS A 189 -8.02 -5.84 12.15
CA LYS A 189 -6.91 -6.68 12.64
C LYS A 189 -5.54 -6.05 12.36
N LEU A 190 -5.38 -5.38 11.22
CA LEU A 190 -4.12 -4.77 10.81
C LEU A 190 -3.78 -3.53 11.63
N THR A 191 -4.78 -2.66 11.84
CA THR A 191 -4.64 -1.38 12.53
C THR A 191 -4.72 -1.52 14.06
N GLY A 192 -5.47 -2.51 14.54
CA GLY A 192 -5.83 -2.64 15.95
C GLY A 192 -6.86 -1.62 16.43
N TRP A 193 -7.61 -1.01 15.49
CA TRP A 193 -8.70 -0.07 15.76
C TRP A 193 -10.04 -0.68 15.37
N ASP A 194 -11.09 -0.38 16.13
CA ASP A 194 -12.46 -0.70 15.76
C ASP A 194 -12.93 0.32 14.71
N ILE A 195 -13.17 -0.15 13.49
CA ILE A 195 -13.47 0.71 12.34
C ILE A 195 -14.94 0.52 11.93
N ALA A 196 -15.73 1.57 12.10
CA ALA A 196 -17.06 1.68 11.50
C ALA A 196 -16.95 2.39 10.15
N ILE A 197 -17.72 1.95 9.15
CA ILE A 197 -17.72 2.54 7.80
C ILE A 197 -19.05 3.26 7.60
N LYS A 198 -19.00 4.51 7.13
CA LYS A 198 -20.16 5.34 6.83
C LYS A 198 -19.98 6.02 5.48
N GLU A 199 -21.05 6.10 4.70
CA GLU A 199 -21.02 6.87 3.46
C GLU A 199 -21.05 8.37 3.76
N GLN A 200 -20.62 9.18 2.80
CA GLN A 200 -20.52 10.62 2.96
C GLN A 200 -21.87 11.25 3.33
N ASP A 201 -22.94 10.88 2.63
CA ASP A 201 -24.28 11.43 2.89
C ASP A 201 -24.78 11.08 4.30
N GLU A 202 -24.51 9.85 4.74
CA GLU A 202 -24.86 9.39 6.09
C GLU A 202 -24.04 10.14 7.15
N ALA A 203 -22.74 10.36 6.91
CA ALA A 203 -21.89 11.10 7.82
C ALA A 203 -22.35 12.57 7.94
N LEU A 204 -22.76 13.21 6.83
CA LEU A 204 -23.32 14.55 6.84
C LEU A 204 -24.65 14.61 7.60
N ALA A 205 -25.55 13.64 7.38
CA ALA A 205 -26.83 13.57 8.08
C ALA A 205 -26.65 13.42 9.61
N LEU A 206 -25.62 12.69 10.03
CA LEU A 206 -25.25 12.53 11.44
C LEU A 206 -24.45 13.71 12.01
N GLY A 207 -24.11 14.72 11.20
CA GLY A 207 -23.30 15.87 11.61
C GLY A 207 -21.86 15.49 12.01
N LEU A 208 -21.32 14.41 11.45
CA LEU A 208 -19.98 13.94 11.77
C LEU A 208 -18.92 14.82 11.11
N HIS A 209 -18.09 15.47 11.93
CA HIS A 209 -16.91 16.19 11.46
C HIS A 209 -15.73 15.20 11.32
N TYR A 210 -15.45 14.78 10.08
CA TYR A 210 -14.30 13.92 9.77
C TYR A 210 -13.09 14.74 9.34
N LEU A 211 -11.91 14.20 9.61
CA LEU A 211 -10.64 14.81 9.22
C LEU A 211 -10.12 14.14 7.95
N THR A 212 -9.72 14.94 6.98
CA THR A 212 -9.05 14.48 5.76
C THR A 212 -7.60 14.10 6.05
N ALA A 213 -6.97 13.35 5.13
CA ALA A 213 -5.57 12.96 5.27
C ALA A 213 -4.62 14.17 5.42
N ASP A 214 -4.91 15.29 4.73
CA ASP A 214 -4.06 16.49 4.79
C ASP A 214 -4.24 17.25 6.10
N GLU A 215 -5.46 17.33 6.64
CA GLU A 215 -5.71 17.91 7.96
C GLU A 215 -5.03 17.09 9.06
N LEU A 216 -5.14 15.76 9.01
CA LEU A 216 -4.47 14.87 9.96
C LEU A 216 -2.94 15.03 9.95
N ARG A 217 -2.33 15.25 8.78
CA ARG A 217 -0.89 15.54 8.66
C ARG A 217 -0.55 16.86 9.33
N ARG A 218 -1.31 17.92 9.05
CA ARG A 218 -1.10 19.25 9.65
C ARG A 218 -1.25 19.22 11.17
N ASP A 219 -2.29 18.57 11.68
CA ASP A 219 -2.55 18.46 13.12
C ASP A 219 -1.41 17.73 13.84
N GLU A 220 -0.90 16.63 13.25
CA GLU A 220 0.24 15.91 13.82
C GLU A 220 1.54 16.74 13.73
N GLU A 221 1.78 17.46 12.63
CA GLU A 221 2.91 18.37 12.50
C GLU A 221 2.89 19.45 13.59
N ILE A 222 1.74 20.11 13.78
CA ILE A 222 1.55 21.09 14.86
C ILE A 222 1.81 20.46 16.22
N ARG A 223 1.26 19.27 16.49
CA ARG A 223 1.49 18.56 17.76
C ARG A 223 2.97 18.31 18.01
N ARG A 224 3.71 17.86 16.98
CA ARG A 224 5.16 17.62 17.07
C ARG A 224 5.93 18.90 17.36
N TYR A 225 5.60 20.01 16.71
CA TYR A 225 6.22 21.31 16.97
C TYR A 225 5.94 21.80 18.40
N GLU A 226 4.71 21.66 18.90
CA GLU A 226 4.35 22.02 20.28
C GLU A 226 5.11 21.18 21.31
N GLU A 227 5.23 19.87 21.08
CA GLU A 227 6.00 18.96 21.93
C GLU A 227 7.49 19.35 21.96
N GLU A 228 8.06 19.77 20.83
CA GLU A 228 9.45 20.23 20.76
C GLU A 228 9.67 21.54 21.54
N ILE A 229 8.74 22.51 21.42
CA ILE A 229 8.78 23.75 22.20
C ILE A 229 8.73 23.44 23.69
N LYS A 230 7.78 22.59 24.12
CA LYS A 230 7.66 22.17 25.53
C LYS A 230 8.93 21.50 26.04
N ARG A 231 9.56 20.63 25.22
CA ARG A 231 10.82 19.97 25.59
C ARG A 231 11.96 20.98 25.75
N ARG A 232 12.05 21.97 24.87
CA ARG A 232 13.07 23.03 24.94
C ARG A 232 12.87 23.93 26.16
N GLU A 233 11.63 24.28 26.47
CA GLU A 233 11.28 25.05 27.66
C GLU A 233 11.57 24.28 28.95
N ALA A 234 11.22 22.99 29.01
CA ALA A 234 11.54 22.13 30.14
C ALA A 234 13.07 22.00 30.35
N ALA A 235 13.83 21.86 29.26
CA ALA A 235 15.30 21.84 29.33
C ALA A 235 15.88 23.17 29.81
N ARG A 236 15.32 24.30 29.38
CA ARG A 236 15.71 25.63 29.85
C ARG A 236 15.39 25.82 31.34
N GLN A 237 14.21 25.40 31.78
CA GLN A 237 13.82 25.48 33.19
C GLN A 237 14.72 24.62 34.06
N ALA A 238 14.98 23.37 33.66
CA ALA A 238 15.91 22.48 34.36
C ALA A 238 17.33 23.06 34.46
N ALA A 239 17.78 23.81 33.44
CA ALA A 239 19.07 24.49 33.47
C ALA A 239 19.09 25.66 34.46
N ILE A 240 17.97 26.39 34.63
CA ILE A 240 17.84 27.46 35.64
C ILE A 240 17.83 26.86 37.04
N ASP A 241 17.08 25.77 37.25
CA ASP A 241 16.98 25.10 38.55
C ASP A 241 18.30 24.43 38.97
N ALA A 242 19.17 24.10 38.01
CA ALA A 242 20.50 23.55 38.26
C ALA A 242 21.55 24.62 38.66
N ILE A 243 21.21 25.92 38.60
CA ILE A 243 22.09 26.98 39.09
C ILE A 243 22.01 26.96 40.63
N PRO A 244 23.12 26.69 41.34
CA PRO A 244 23.10 26.71 42.80
C PRO A 244 22.75 28.13 43.27
N PRO A 245 21.91 28.27 44.32
CA PRO A 245 21.58 29.59 44.85
C PRO A 245 22.87 30.29 45.28
N THR A 246 23.18 31.42 44.65
CA THR A 246 24.27 32.28 45.13
C THR A 246 23.92 32.75 46.54
N PRO A 247 24.86 32.71 47.51
CA PRO A 247 24.65 33.33 48.81
C PRO A 247 24.34 34.81 48.57
N LYS A 248 23.22 35.28 49.12
CA LYS A 248 22.89 36.70 49.16
C LYS A 248 23.82 37.36 50.17
N ASP A 249 25.04 37.68 49.73
CA ASP A 249 25.89 38.60 50.47
C ASP A 249 25.42 40.02 50.18
N ASP A 250 25.01 40.70 51.25
CA ASP A 250 24.57 42.08 51.29
C ASP A 250 25.56 43.00 50.59
N ILE A 251 25.17 43.56 49.43
CA ILE A 251 25.94 44.60 48.77
C ILE A 251 25.66 45.92 49.50
N THR A 252 26.39 46.18 50.58
CA THR A 252 26.53 47.54 51.13
C THR A 252 27.25 48.42 50.11
N MET A 253 26.58 49.48 49.68
CA MET A 253 27.19 50.59 48.95
C MET A 253 28.36 51.18 49.76
N THR A 254 29.59 50.94 49.33
CA THR A 254 30.69 51.86 49.67
C THR A 254 31.69 51.93 48.51
N GLN A 255 31.92 53.15 48.07
CA GLN A 255 32.87 53.58 47.04
C GLN A 255 34.30 53.17 47.36
N VAL A 256 35.08 52.82 46.34
CA VAL A 256 36.47 53.31 46.27
C VAL A 256 36.80 53.63 44.81
N MET A 257 36.78 54.93 44.49
CA MET A 257 37.61 55.48 43.42
C MET A 257 39.02 55.66 44.00
N ALA A 258 40.05 55.15 43.33
CA ALA A 258 41.39 55.71 43.38
C ALA A 258 42.25 55.10 42.25
N GLU A 259 42.59 55.96 41.31
CA GLU A 259 43.65 55.78 40.30
C GLU A 259 45.01 55.55 40.96
N ALA A 260 45.83 54.69 40.35
CA ALA A 260 47.27 54.90 40.17
C ALA A 260 47.88 53.76 39.32
N THR A 261 48.07 54.00 38.03
CA THR A 261 49.24 53.49 37.28
C THR A 261 50.49 54.20 37.83
N PRO A 262 51.72 53.63 37.80
CA PRO A 262 52.34 52.98 36.63
C PRO A 262 53.34 51.81 36.93
N SER A 263 53.63 50.96 35.94
CA SER A 263 55.00 50.47 35.69
C SER A 263 55.11 49.76 34.34
N GLU A 264 56.06 50.24 33.54
CA GLU A 264 56.52 49.74 32.26
C GLU A 264 57.87 49.02 32.47
N LYS A 265 58.00 47.77 31.98
CA LYS A 265 59.18 47.18 31.29
C LYS A 265 58.91 45.69 30.96
N VAL A 266 58.77 45.32 29.67
CA VAL A 266 59.79 44.66 28.78
C VAL A 266 60.01 43.19 29.21
N THR A 267 59.76 42.10 28.46
CA THR A 267 59.59 41.76 27.01
C THR A 267 58.96 40.34 26.90
N PRO A 268 58.49 39.90 25.72
CA PRO A 268 59.29 38.87 25.05
C PRO A 268 59.46 39.07 23.53
N GLU A 269 60.55 38.46 23.08
CA GLU A 269 61.18 38.47 21.77
C GLU A 269 60.44 37.64 20.72
N VAL A 270 60.78 37.94 19.47
CA VAL A 270 60.11 37.62 18.21
C VAL A 270 60.52 36.24 17.67
N ALA A 271 59.55 35.48 17.13
CA ALA A 271 59.79 34.59 16.00
C ALA A 271 58.52 34.49 15.13
N LYS A 272 58.58 35.08 13.93
CA LYS A 272 57.72 34.79 12.76
C LYS A 272 58.44 33.76 11.87
N PRO A 273 57.84 33.20 10.80
CA PRO A 273 56.46 33.34 10.30
C PRO A 273 55.80 31.97 9.97
N VAL A 274 54.51 31.95 9.60
CA VAL A 274 54.02 31.27 8.37
C VAL A 274 52.54 31.61 8.13
N ALA A 275 52.29 32.07 6.90
CA ALA A 275 51.06 32.02 6.08
C ALA A 275 49.72 32.51 6.66
N GLN A 276 49.30 33.65 6.12
CA GLN A 276 47.94 34.17 6.10
C GLN A 276 46.97 33.17 5.45
N PRO A 277 45.85 32.80 6.09
CA PRO A 277 44.70 32.29 5.34
C PRO A 277 44.01 33.46 4.64
N LYS A 278 43.79 33.27 3.33
CA LYS A 278 43.07 34.18 2.43
C LYS A 278 41.69 34.54 3.00
N PRO A 279 41.11 35.71 2.65
CA PRO A 279 39.72 36.01 2.98
C PRO A 279 38.83 34.95 2.34
N VAL A 280 38.08 34.19 3.15
CA VAL A 280 36.97 33.41 2.62
C VAL A 280 35.88 34.40 2.28
N GLU A 281 35.74 34.57 0.98
CA GLU A 281 34.67 35.20 0.22
C GLU A 281 33.32 35.15 0.96
N ALA A 282 32.72 36.32 1.19
CA ALA A 282 31.33 36.43 1.59
C ALA A 282 30.47 35.56 0.65
N PRO A 283 29.40 34.91 1.13
CA PRO A 283 28.52 34.17 0.25
C PRO A 283 27.99 35.15 -0.80
N LYS A 284 28.49 35.04 -2.03
CA LYS A 284 27.93 35.70 -3.20
C LYS A 284 26.43 35.38 -3.18
N PRO A 285 25.55 36.38 -3.31
CA PRO A 285 24.13 36.10 -3.42
C PRO A 285 23.96 35.10 -4.56
N GLU A 286 23.29 33.99 -4.27
CA GLU A 286 22.92 33.00 -5.27
C GLU A 286 22.36 33.76 -6.46
N LYS A 287 23.02 33.61 -7.61
CA LYS A 287 22.49 34.12 -8.86
C LYS A 287 21.17 33.41 -9.07
N LYS A 288 20.07 34.11 -8.79
CA LYS A 288 18.80 33.85 -9.45
C LYS A 288 19.11 33.89 -10.94
N THR A 289 19.29 32.71 -11.54
CA THR A 289 19.08 32.55 -12.97
C THR A 289 17.62 32.87 -13.20
N VAL A 290 17.35 34.16 -13.42
CA VAL A 290 16.18 34.61 -14.14
C VAL A 290 16.31 33.91 -15.49
N ILE A 291 15.58 32.80 -15.64
CA ILE A 291 15.34 32.21 -16.94
C ILE A 291 14.57 33.30 -17.69
N ARG A 292 15.28 34.09 -18.50
CA ARG A 292 14.64 34.88 -19.54
C ARG A 292 14.17 33.87 -20.58
N THR A 293 12.95 33.38 -20.41
CA THR A 293 12.21 32.78 -21.51
C THR A 293 12.01 33.87 -22.56
N THR A 294 12.79 33.84 -23.62
CA THR A 294 12.65 34.73 -24.79
C THR A 294 11.56 34.23 -25.74
N LYS A 295 10.50 33.61 -25.22
CA LYS A 295 9.34 33.19 -25.99
C LYS A 295 8.10 33.72 -25.31
N THR A 296 7.32 34.49 -26.04
CA THR A 296 6.03 35.01 -25.59
C THR A 296 5.03 33.87 -25.47
N LEU A 297 3.93 34.11 -24.76
CA LEU A 297 2.88 33.11 -24.53
C LEU A 297 2.29 32.58 -25.86
N GLU A 298 2.20 33.46 -26.86
CA GLU A 298 1.75 33.14 -28.22
C GLU A 298 2.71 32.20 -28.97
N ASP A 299 4.03 32.29 -28.72
CA ASP A 299 5.01 31.41 -29.35
C ASP A 299 4.97 30.00 -28.75
N LEU A 300 4.63 29.87 -27.46
CA LEU A 300 4.41 28.59 -26.81
C LEU A 300 3.11 27.92 -27.27
N GLU A 301 2.04 28.68 -27.45
CA GLU A 301 0.76 28.17 -27.96
C GLU A 301 0.90 27.65 -29.39
N ARG A 302 1.62 28.37 -30.26
CA ARG A 302 1.94 27.89 -31.61
C ARG A 302 2.83 26.66 -31.63
N GLU A 303 3.76 26.51 -30.68
CA GLU A 303 4.57 25.30 -30.55
C GLU A 303 3.73 24.09 -30.12
N LEU A 304 2.79 24.29 -29.19
CA LEU A 304 1.85 23.27 -28.72
C LEU A 304 0.87 22.83 -29.82
N GLU A 305 0.36 23.75 -30.63
CA GLU A 305 -0.47 23.41 -31.79
C GLU A 305 0.32 22.64 -32.85
N ARG A 306 1.55 23.06 -33.17
CA ARG A 306 2.45 22.33 -34.07
C ARG A 306 2.86 20.96 -33.54
N GLU A 307 2.91 20.75 -32.23
CA GLU A 307 3.12 19.42 -31.64
C GLU A 307 1.85 18.57 -31.67
N LYS A 308 0.68 19.14 -31.39
CA LYS A 308 -0.61 18.46 -31.51
C LYS A 308 -0.86 17.98 -32.93
N GLU A 309 -0.64 18.83 -33.94
CA GLU A 309 -0.77 18.44 -35.35
C GLU A 309 0.23 17.34 -35.75
N ARG A 310 1.46 17.40 -35.25
CA ARG A 310 2.50 16.40 -35.51
C ARG A 310 2.21 15.07 -34.83
N ASN A 311 1.58 15.08 -33.67
CA ASN A 311 1.13 13.89 -32.96
C ASN A 311 -0.14 13.30 -33.60
N LEU A 312 -1.05 14.15 -34.10
CA LEU A 312 -2.23 13.73 -34.86
C LEU A 312 -1.84 13.08 -36.21
N ALA A 313 -0.80 13.61 -36.87
CA ALA A 313 -0.23 13.04 -38.09
C ALA A 313 0.54 11.72 -37.85
N LYS A 314 1.14 11.55 -36.66
CA LYS A 314 1.76 10.27 -36.25
C LYS A 314 0.73 9.21 -35.87
N ALA A 315 -0.44 9.62 -35.36
CA ALA A 315 -1.54 8.72 -35.03
C ALA A 315 -2.27 8.16 -36.26
N THR A 316 -2.23 8.87 -37.39
CA THR A 316 -2.89 8.49 -38.66
C THR A 316 -1.96 7.80 -39.67
N ALA A 317 -0.67 7.65 -39.36
CA ALA A 317 0.27 6.95 -40.24
C ALA A 317 0.04 5.41 -40.22
N PRO A 318 -0.05 4.75 -41.39
CA PRO A 318 -0.29 3.30 -41.45
C PRO A 318 0.90 2.51 -40.89
N LYS A 319 0.63 1.58 -39.97
CA LYS A 319 1.64 0.70 -39.35
C LYS A 319 2.32 -0.16 -40.43
N LYS A 320 3.65 0.01 -40.61
CA LYS A 320 4.46 -0.88 -41.45
C LYS A 320 4.46 -2.30 -40.87
N ARG A 321 4.25 -3.29 -41.75
CA ARG A 321 4.31 -4.73 -41.42
C ARG A 321 5.69 -5.12 -40.84
N PRO A 322 5.75 -6.06 -39.89
CA PRO A 322 7.02 -6.47 -39.29
C PRO A 322 7.91 -7.21 -40.30
N TYR A 323 9.21 -6.89 -40.27
CA TYR A 323 10.26 -7.56 -41.02
C TYR A 323 10.48 -8.98 -40.48
N LYS A 324 10.47 -9.98 -41.37
CA LYS A 324 10.85 -11.37 -41.04
C LYS A 324 12.38 -11.46 -40.96
N ARG A 325 12.88 -11.98 -39.84
CA ARG A 325 14.29 -12.31 -39.58
C ARG A 325 14.72 -13.43 -40.54
N GLY A 326 15.78 -13.20 -41.30
CA GLY A 326 16.33 -14.18 -42.23
C GLY A 326 17.18 -15.23 -41.52
N GLU A 327 16.92 -16.50 -41.81
CA GLU A 327 17.86 -17.60 -41.61
C GLU A 327 18.22 -18.23 -42.96
N LYS A 328 19.44 -18.79 -42.99
CA LYS A 328 20.27 -19.06 -44.15
C LYS A 328 19.74 -20.18 -45.07
N ARG A 329 20.24 -20.10 -46.31
CA ARG A 329 20.08 -21.05 -47.43
C ARG A 329 20.65 -22.42 -47.07
N ASP A 330 19.92 -23.46 -47.48
CA ASP A 330 20.48 -24.70 -48.03
C ASP A 330 19.50 -25.25 -49.09
N GLU A 331 20.07 -25.99 -50.04
CA GLU A 331 19.63 -26.22 -51.41
C GLU A 331 18.46 -27.22 -51.59
N MET A 332 17.68 -26.98 -52.65
CA MET A 332 16.77 -27.81 -53.50
C MET A 332 16.13 -29.09 -52.92
N PRO A 333 14.80 -29.32 -53.14
CA PRO A 333 14.43 -30.13 -54.32
C PRO A 333 13.02 -29.89 -54.94
N VAL A 334 12.95 -30.16 -56.26
CA VAL A 334 11.91 -30.90 -57.03
C VAL A 334 10.41 -30.57 -56.86
N GLU A 335 9.79 -30.23 -58.00
CA GLU A 335 8.34 -30.06 -58.22
C GLU A 335 7.50 -31.31 -57.92
N LYS A 336 6.35 -31.11 -57.25
CA LYS A 336 5.09 -31.84 -57.47
C LYS A 336 3.91 -30.88 -57.35
N PRO A 337 2.85 -31.01 -58.17
CA PRO A 337 1.73 -30.08 -58.16
C PRO A 337 0.79 -30.39 -57.00
N VAL A 338 0.42 -29.36 -56.21
CA VAL A 338 -0.61 -29.47 -55.18
C VAL A 338 -1.72 -28.46 -55.49
N VAL A 339 -2.90 -29.02 -55.68
CA VAL A 339 -4.19 -28.37 -55.92
C VAL A 339 -4.48 -27.32 -54.84
N THR A 340 -4.70 -26.07 -55.24
CA THR A 340 -5.25 -25.04 -54.37
C THR A 340 -6.76 -25.25 -54.20
N PRO A 341 -7.29 -25.37 -52.96
CA PRO A 341 -8.71 -25.32 -52.74
C PRO A 341 -9.21 -23.88 -52.89
N THR A 342 -10.08 -23.66 -53.89
CA THR A 342 -10.87 -22.45 -54.05
C THR A 342 -11.91 -22.39 -52.94
N LEU A 343 -11.78 -21.43 -52.02
CA LEU A 343 -12.82 -21.11 -51.05
C LEU A 343 -14.00 -20.46 -51.78
N THR A 344 -15.09 -21.20 -51.96
CA THR A 344 -16.39 -20.63 -52.29
C THR A 344 -17.02 -20.03 -51.03
N PRO A 345 -17.70 -18.87 -51.14
CA PRO A 345 -18.42 -18.29 -50.00
C PRO A 345 -19.56 -19.22 -49.61
N THR A 346 -19.49 -19.77 -48.40
CA THR A 346 -20.57 -20.59 -47.81
C THR A 346 -21.72 -19.66 -47.45
N SER A 347 -22.91 -19.97 -47.97
CA SER A 347 -24.15 -19.27 -47.68
C SER A 347 -24.43 -19.29 -46.17
N TYR A 348 -24.71 -18.13 -45.59
CA TYR A 348 -25.40 -18.02 -44.31
C TYR A 348 -26.71 -18.80 -44.43
N MET A 349 -26.92 -19.80 -43.56
CA MET A 349 -28.26 -20.30 -43.31
C MET A 349 -28.87 -19.38 -42.26
N ASP A 350 -30.00 -18.77 -42.60
CA ASP A 350 -30.85 -18.04 -41.66
C ASP A 350 -31.51 -19.07 -40.74
N ILE A 351 -31.33 -18.89 -39.42
CA ILE A 351 -31.56 -19.94 -38.43
C ILE A 351 -33.05 -20.03 -38.00
N TYR A 352 -33.92 -19.15 -38.47
CA TYR A 352 -35.38 -19.19 -38.23
C TYR A 352 -36.14 -18.66 -39.45
N SER A 353 -37.29 -19.24 -39.77
CA SER A 353 -38.16 -18.69 -40.81
C SER A 353 -38.92 -17.46 -40.29
N ASP A 354 -39.31 -16.55 -41.18
CA ASP A 354 -40.08 -15.36 -40.80
C ASP A 354 -41.41 -15.70 -40.11
N GLU A 355 -41.97 -16.90 -40.37
CA GLU A 355 -43.18 -17.41 -39.71
C GLU A 355 -42.92 -17.85 -38.25
N GLU A 356 -41.74 -18.38 -37.93
CA GLU A 356 -41.37 -18.76 -36.55
C GLU A 356 -41.08 -17.53 -35.67
N ILE A 357 -40.61 -16.45 -36.27
CA ILE A 357 -40.37 -15.17 -35.57
C ILE A 357 -41.72 -14.51 -35.22
N GLU A 358 -42.70 -14.57 -36.12
CA GLU A 358 -44.04 -14.01 -35.88
C GLU A 358 -44.82 -14.80 -34.80
N GLU A 359 -44.58 -16.11 -34.65
CA GLU A 359 -45.13 -16.89 -33.53
C GLU A 359 -44.52 -16.51 -32.18
N LEU A 360 -43.21 -16.26 -32.12
CA LEU A 360 -42.54 -15.81 -30.90
C LEU A 360 -42.97 -14.40 -30.50
N GLU A 361 -43.13 -13.48 -31.46
CA GLU A 361 -43.66 -12.14 -31.20
C GLU A 361 -45.13 -12.19 -30.74
N LYS A 362 -45.94 -13.16 -31.21
CA LYS A 362 -47.31 -13.37 -30.71
C LYS A 362 -47.36 -13.95 -29.30
N GLU A 363 -46.42 -14.81 -28.91
CA GLU A 363 -46.34 -15.32 -27.54
C GLU A 363 -45.88 -14.24 -26.55
N GLU A 364 -45.10 -13.25 -26.98
CA GLU A 364 -44.61 -12.17 -26.11
C GLU A 364 -45.71 -11.14 -25.74
N VAL A 365 -46.80 -11.05 -26.53
CA VAL A 365 -47.90 -10.08 -26.29
C VAL A 365 -48.97 -10.58 -25.28
N VAL A 366 -48.93 -11.85 -24.84
CA VAL A 366 -49.97 -12.40 -23.94
C VAL A 366 -49.61 -12.29 -22.44
N THR A 367 -48.50 -11.63 -22.08
CA THR A 367 -48.09 -11.51 -20.66
C THR A 367 -48.11 -10.09 -20.08
N GLU A 368 -48.73 -9.13 -20.79
CA GLU A 368 -49.04 -7.80 -20.26
C GLU A 368 -50.56 -7.62 -20.19
N GLU A 369 -51.18 -8.12 -19.11
CA GLU A 369 -52.44 -7.66 -18.48
C GLU A 369 -53.03 -8.80 -17.61
N GLU A 370 -52.39 -9.11 -16.49
CA GLU A 370 -53.12 -9.61 -15.32
C GLU A 370 -52.91 -8.58 -14.20
N ASP A 371 -53.92 -7.74 -13.99
CA ASP A 371 -54.04 -6.85 -12.84
C ASP A 371 -54.02 -7.71 -11.56
N ILE A 372 -52.93 -7.63 -10.81
CA ILE A 372 -52.82 -8.26 -9.49
C ILE A 372 -53.69 -7.44 -8.53
N ASP A 373 -54.85 -7.97 -8.17
CA ASP A 373 -55.72 -7.43 -7.13
C ASP A 373 -55.05 -7.63 -5.75
N PHE A 374 -54.66 -6.53 -5.11
CA PHE A 374 -53.83 -6.51 -3.91
C PHE A 374 -54.63 -6.49 -2.59
N GLU A 375 -55.96 -6.69 -2.64
CA GLU A 375 -56.82 -6.64 -1.45
C GLU A 375 -57.01 -7.99 -0.72
N GLU A 376 -56.44 -9.10 -1.20
CA GLU A 376 -56.60 -10.44 -0.57
C GLU A 376 -55.43 -10.88 0.33
N PHE A 377 -54.60 -9.95 0.83
CA PHE A 377 -53.41 -10.30 1.63
C PHE A 377 -53.38 -9.79 3.08
N GLU A 378 -54.46 -9.18 3.59
CA GLU A 378 -54.54 -8.73 5.00
C GLU A 378 -55.24 -9.71 5.97
N ASP A 379 -55.88 -10.78 5.50
CA ASP A 379 -56.61 -11.70 6.39
C ASP A 379 -55.77 -12.84 6.99
N TYR A 380 -54.46 -12.89 6.72
CA TYR A 380 -53.62 -14.04 7.13
C TYR A 380 -52.79 -13.87 8.41
N TYR A 381 -52.93 -12.76 9.15
CA TYR A 381 -52.22 -12.57 10.43
C TYR A 381 -53.10 -12.25 11.63
N ASP A 382 -54.42 -12.37 11.52
CA ASP A 382 -55.33 -12.24 12.66
C ASP A 382 -56.09 -13.56 12.90
N THR A 383 -55.34 -14.62 13.22
CA THR A 383 -55.91 -15.77 13.93
C THR A 383 -54.87 -16.40 14.87
N GLU A 384 -55.20 -16.29 16.15
CA GLU A 384 -54.83 -17.13 17.30
C GLU A 384 -53.56 -16.81 18.11
N GLU A 385 -53.87 -16.24 19.29
CA GLU A 385 -53.43 -16.59 20.67
C GLU A 385 -51.95 -16.74 21.02
#